data_AF-A0A3B8IH67-F1
#
_entry.id   AF-A0A3B8IH67-F1
#
_cell.length_a   1.000
_cell.length_b   1.000
_cell.length_c   1.000
_cell.angle_alpha   90.00
_cell.angle_beta   90.00
_cell.angle_gamma   90.00
#
_symmetry.space_group_name_H-M   'P 1'
#
loop_
_entity.id
_entity.type
_entity.pdbx_description
1 polymer ?
#
loop_
_entity_poly.entity_id
_entity_poly.type
_entity_poly.pdbx_seq_one_letter_code
_entity_poly.pdbx_strand_id
1 'polypeptide(L)'
;VYGTARVKGLYIDETNVWADYVFAPSYRLRPLSEVAAFIEENQHLPEVPSAEEVAETGYDQVALNATLLQKIEELTLYVIELKEENETLNARLSEVEARD
;
A
#
# COMPACT_ATOMS: atom_id res chain seq x y z
N VAL A 1 -11.27 26.04 -15.79
CA VAL A 1 -11.04 27.04 -14.71
C VAL A 1 -10.08 26.39 -13.73
N TYR A 2 -8.84 26.87 -13.67
CA TYR A 2 -7.92 26.49 -12.60
C TYR A 2 -8.05 27.52 -11.49
N GLY A 3 -8.25 27.07 -10.25
CA GLY A 3 -8.46 27.95 -9.11
C GLY A 3 -8.31 27.21 -7.80
N THR A 4 -7.93 27.95 -6.74
CA THR A 4 -7.77 27.37 -5.40
C THR A 4 -9.09 27.42 -4.64
N ALA A 5 -9.55 26.27 -4.15
CA ALA A 5 -10.65 26.19 -3.20
C ALA A 5 -10.11 26.00 -1.77
N ARG A 6 -10.66 26.73 -0.80
CA ARG A 6 -10.45 26.44 0.64
C ARG A 6 -11.77 25.99 1.23
N VAL A 7 -11.78 24.82 1.85
CA VAL A 7 -12.95 24.25 2.51
C VAL A 7 -12.57 23.87 3.94
N LYS A 8 -13.52 24.00 4.87
CA LYS A 8 -13.32 23.57 6.27
C LYS A 8 -13.38 22.05 6.43
N GLY A 9 -14.13 21.38 5.55
CA GLY A 9 -14.25 19.93 5.48
C GLY A 9 -14.73 19.54 4.10
N LEU A 10 -14.18 18.45 3.58
CA LEU A 10 -14.57 17.84 2.31
C LEU A 10 -15.08 16.44 2.63
N TYR A 11 -16.38 16.24 2.48
CA TYR A 11 -17.02 14.95 2.65
C TYR A 11 -17.38 14.42 1.27
N ILE A 12 -16.97 13.20 0.99
CA ILE A 12 -17.16 12.54 -0.30
C ILE A 12 -17.92 11.27 -0.02
N ASP A 13 -19.19 11.25 -0.45
CA ASP A 13 -20.09 10.12 -0.28
C ASP A 13 -20.02 9.23 -1.52
N GLU A 14 -18.88 8.55 -1.67
CA GLU A 14 -18.66 7.60 -2.74
C GLU A 14 -18.43 6.22 -2.12
N THR A 15 -19.46 5.39 -2.16
CA THR A 15 -19.55 4.15 -1.35
C THR A 15 -18.82 2.95 -1.97
N ASN A 16 -18.41 3.04 -3.24
CA ASN A 16 -17.86 1.91 -4.01
C ASN A 16 -16.34 1.96 -4.24
N VAL A 17 -15.62 2.92 -3.64
CA VAL A 17 -14.19 3.14 -3.94
C VAL A 17 -13.25 2.57 -2.86
N TRP A 18 -13.78 2.20 -1.69
CA TRP A 18 -12.95 1.85 -0.53
C TRP A 18 -12.43 0.42 -0.57
N ALA A 19 -11.18 0.23 -0.14
CA ALA A 19 -10.31 -0.88 -0.51
C ALA A 19 -10.45 -2.16 0.33
N ASP A 20 -11.51 -2.34 1.12
CA ASP A 20 -11.70 -3.52 2.01
C ASP A 20 -11.53 -4.89 1.32
N TYR A 21 -11.62 -4.93 -0.01
CA TYR A 21 -11.33 -6.12 -0.82
C TYR A 21 -9.89 -6.62 -0.69
N VAL A 22 -8.92 -5.83 -0.23
CA VAL A 22 -7.52 -6.27 0.03
C VAL A 22 -7.49 -7.40 1.07
N PHE A 23 -8.45 -7.43 1.99
CA PHE A 23 -8.58 -8.49 3.00
C PHE A 23 -9.39 -9.69 2.53
N ALA A 24 -9.89 -9.69 1.29
CA ALA A 24 -10.64 -10.83 0.77
C ALA A 24 -9.72 -12.04 0.55
N PRO A 25 -10.18 -13.28 0.79
CA PRO A 25 -9.37 -14.49 0.54
C PRO A 25 -8.93 -14.67 -0.92
N SER A 26 -9.66 -14.05 -1.86
CA SER A 26 -9.33 -14.06 -3.28
C SER A 26 -8.34 -12.97 -3.68
N TYR A 27 -8.00 -12.05 -2.78
CA TYR A 27 -7.07 -10.97 -3.08
C TYR A 27 -5.65 -11.53 -3.20
N ARG A 28 -5.02 -11.24 -4.33
CA ARG A 28 -3.63 -11.63 -4.57
C ARG A 28 -2.73 -10.49 -4.13
N LEU A 29 -2.23 -10.58 -2.89
CA LEU A 29 -1.17 -9.71 -2.42
C LEU A 29 0.09 -9.93 -3.26
N ARG A 30 0.65 -8.86 -3.81
CA ARG A 30 1.83 -8.94 -4.67
C ARG A 30 3.06 -9.32 -3.83
N PRO A 31 3.94 -10.23 -4.25
CA PRO A 31 5.19 -10.45 -3.53
C PRO A 31 6.03 -9.17 -3.46
N LEU A 32 6.68 -8.90 -2.32
CA LEU A 32 7.54 -7.71 -2.16
C LEU A 32 8.70 -7.68 -3.18
N SER A 33 9.15 -8.82 -3.70
CA SER A 33 10.14 -8.90 -4.78
C SER A 33 9.62 -8.33 -6.10
N GLU A 34 8.35 -8.60 -6.45
CA GLU A 34 7.71 -8.02 -7.64
C GLU A 34 7.45 -6.52 -7.45
N VAL A 35 7.09 -6.09 -6.23
CA VAL A 35 6.96 -4.66 -5.90
C VAL A 35 8.31 -3.94 -6.04
N ALA A 36 9.39 -4.54 -5.51
CA ALA A 36 10.73 -3.96 -5.60
C ALA A 36 11.21 -3.82 -7.05
N ALA A 37 11.01 -4.87 -7.87
CA ALA A 37 11.34 -4.82 -9.30
C ALA A 37 10.56 -3.70 -10.03
N PHE A 38 9.27 -3.54 -9.73
CA PHE A 38 8.47 -2.46 -10.31
C PHE A 38 9.00 -1.08 -9.91
N ILE A 39 9.35 -0.88 -8.62
CA ILE A 39 9.88 0.40 -8.14
C ILE A 39 11.22 0.72 -8.81
N GLU A 40 12.09 -0.27 -8.99
CA GLU A 40 13.38 -0.08 -9.65
C GLU A 40 13.19 0.41 -11.10
N GLU A 41 12.26 -0.19 -11.84
CA GLU A 41 11.98 0.16 -13.24
C GLU A 41 11.20 1.48 -13.40
N ASN A 42 10.20 1.73 -12.54
CA ASN A 42 9.20 2.79 -12.75
C ASN A 42 9.35 3.98 -11.79
N GLN A 43 10.14 3.87 -10.72
CA GLN A 43 10.37 4.92 -9.71
C GLN A 43 9.09 5.40 -8.97
N HIS A 44 8.02 4.61 -9.01
CA HIS A 44 6.81 4.81 -8.20
C HIS A 44 6.19 3.46 -7.81
N LEU A 45 5.18 3.50 -6.95
CA LEU A 45 4.47 2.28 -6.56
C LEU A 45 3.54 1.79 -7.67
N PRO A 46 3.32 0.47 -7.78
CA PRO A 46 2.26 -0.07 -8.61
C PRO A 46 0.91 0.61 -8.34
N GLU A 47 0.10 0.80 -9.37
CA GLU A 47 -1.23 1.45 -9.33
C GLU A 47 -1.26 2.91 -8.86
N VAL A 48 -0.15 3.46 -8.36
CA VAL A 48 0.00 4.88 -8.03
C VAL A 48 0.55 5.59 -9.26
N PRO A 49 -0.08 6.68 -9.73
CA PRO A 49 0.43 7.43 -10.87
C PRO A 49 1.79 8.06 -10.54
N SER A 50 2.65 8.14 -11.55
CA SER A 50 3.94 8.81 -11.43
C SER A 50 3.77 10.31 -11.22
N ALA A 51 4.80 10.96 -10.67
CA ALA A 51 4.80 12.41 -10.49
C ALA A 51 4.67 13.17 -11.84
N GLU A 52 5.19 12.60 -12.92
CA GLU A 52 5.09 13.15 -14.28
C GLU A 52 3.66 13.07 -14.80
N GLU A 53 3.01 11.90 -14.72
CA GLU A 53 1.61 11.72 -15.12
C GLU A 53 0.66 12.67 -14.37
N VAL A 54 0.89 12.83 -13.05
CA VAL A 54 0.12 13.75 -12.21
C VAL A 54 0.34 15.20 -12.62
N ALA A 55 1.56 15.59 -13.00
CA ALA A 55 1.86 16.95 -13.43
C ALA A 55 1.21 17.29 -14.78
N GLU A 56 1.15 16.33 -15.70
CA GLU A 56 0.59 16.53 -17.04
C GLU A 56 -0.94 16.48 -17.06
N THR A 57 -1.54 15.52 -16.36
CA THR A 57 -2.97 15.21 -16.48
C THR A 57 -3.79 15.57 -15.25
N GLY A 58 -3.13 15.96 -14.15
CA GLY A 58 -3.77 16.06 -12.84
C GLY A 58 -4.06 14.68 -12.25
N TYR A 59 -4.90 14.63 -11.22
CA TYR A 59 -5.38 13.37 -10.65
C TYR A 59 -6.76 13.56 -10.03
N ASP A 60 -7.50 12.46 -9.93
CA ASP A 60 -8.73 12.40 -9.15
C ASP A 60 -8.38 12.16 -7.68
N GLN A 61 -8.77 13.11 -6.80
CA GLN A 61 -8.46 13.05 -5.37
C GLN A 61 -9.11 11.84 -4.68
N VAL A 62 -10.30 11.43 -5.11
CA VAL A 62 -11.01 10.30 -4.50
C VAL A 62 -10.35 9.00 -4.91
N ALA A 63 -10.09 8.85 -6.21
CA ALA A 63 -9.40 7.67 -6.73
C ALA A 63 -8.01 7.52 -6.11
N LEU A 64 -7.23 8.60 -6.04
CA LEU A 64 -5.90 8.55 -5.42
C LEU A 64 -5.99 8.18 -3.94
N ASN A 65 -6.92 8.76 -3.18
CA ASN A 65 -7.10 8.41 -1.77
C ASN A 65 -7.48 6.94 -1.57
N ALA A 66 -8.31 6.39 -2.45
CA ALA A 66 -8.66 4.97 -2.43
C ALA A 66 -7.44 4.08 -2.75
N THR A 67 -6.66 4.43 -3.77
CA THR A 67 -5.40 3.73 -4.07
C THR A 67 -4.43 3.81 -2.89
N LEU A 68 -4.29 4.97 -2.26
CA LEU A 68 -3.42 5.11 -1.08
C LEU A 68 -3.90 4.26 0.09
N LEU A 69 -5.21 4.17 0.33
CA LEU A 69 -5.76 3.28 1.35
C LEU A 69 -5.46 1.81 1.04
N GLN A 70 -5.67 1.38 -0.21
CA GLN A 70 -5.28 0.04 -0.67
C GLN A 70 -3.80 -0.24 -0.36
N LYS A 71 -2.90 0.72 -0.61
CA LYS A 71 -1.47 0.55 -0.29
C LYS A 71 -1.18 0.47 1.20
N ILE A 72 -1.91 1.21 2.03
CA ILE A 72 -1.80 1.11 3.49
C ILE A 72 -2.24 -0.27 3.98
N GLU A 73 -3.29 -0.83 3.40
CA GLU A 73 -3.78 -2.17 3.75
C GLU A 73 -2.81 -3.26 3.30
N GLU A 74 -2.29 -3.18 2.07
CA GLU A 74 -1.22 -4.07 1.58
C GLU A 74 0.03 -4.00 2.49
N LEU A 75 0.47 -2.78 2.86
CA LEU A 75 1.57 -2.57 3.81
C LEU A 75 1.29 -3.20 5.18
N THR A 76 0.05 -3.12 5.65
CA THR A 76 -0.35 -3.74 6.91
C THR A 76 -0.23 -5.27 6.83
N LEU A 77 -0.63 -5.88 5.72
CA LEU A 77 -0.45 -7.31 5.49
C LEU A 77 1.04 -7.72 5.46
N TYR A 78 1.89 -6.98 4.74
CA TYR A 78 3.33 -7.26 4.73
C TYR A 78 3.96 -7.12 6.12
N VAL A 79 3.51 -6.15 6.94
CA VAL A 79 4.02 -5.97 8.30
C VAL A 79 3.59 -7.11 9.23
N ILE A 80 2.37 -7.65 9.05
CA ILE A 80 1.91 -8.82 9.79
C ILE A 80 2.78 -10.04 9.43
N GLU A 81 2.96 -10.32 8.14
CA GLU A 81 3.82 -11.41 7.64
C GLU A 81 5.25 -11.27 8.17
N LEU A 82 5.85 -10.08 8.07
CA LEU A 82 7.20 -9.81 8.58
C LEU A 82 7.31 -10.06 10.09
N LYS A 83 6.28 -9.71 10.86
CA LYS A 83 6.26 -9.95 12.31
C LYS A 83 6.21 -11.45 12.62
N GLU A 84 5.39 -12.22 11.92
CA GLU A 84 5.30 -13.67 12.08
C GLU A 84 6.64 -14.36 11.74
N GLU A 85 7.29 -13.93 10.66
CA GLU A 85 8.64 -14.40 10.30
C GLU A 85 9.66 -14.06 11.40
N ASN A 86 9.62 -12.83 11.93
CA ASN A 86 10.53 -12.39 12.98
C ASN A 86 10.34 -13.21 14.27
N GLU A 87 9.11 -13.45 14.69
CA GLU A 87 8.79 -14.30 15.84
C GLU A 87 9.31 -15.74 15.64
N THR A 88 9.14 -16.28 14.44
CA THR A 88 9.65 -17.61 14.07
C THR A 88 11.18 -17.66 14.14
N LEU A 89 11.86 -16.64 13.62
CA LEU A 89 13.32 -16.55 13.66
C LEU A 89 13.84 -16.40 15.10
N ASN A 90 13.19 -15.59 15.93
CA ASN A 90 13.57 -15.41 17.34
C ASN A 90 13.39 -16.68 18.15
N ALA A 91 12.32 -17.45 17.89
CA ALA A 91 12.11 -18.74 18.54
C ALA A 91 13.23 -19.74 18.19
N ARG A 92 13.59 -19.83 16.91
CA ARG A 92 14.70 -20.68 16.45
C ARG A 92 16.05 -20.24 17.01
N LEU A 93 16.29 -18.94 17.11
CA LEU A 93 17.51 -18.40 17.69
C LEU A 93 17.63 -18.80 19.18
N SER A 94 16.54 -18.66 19.94
CA SER A 94 16.49 -19.06 21.35
C SER A 94 16.78 -20.56 21.54
N GLU A 95 16.30 -21.41 20.63
CA GLU A 95 16.58 -22.86 20.66
C GLU A 95 18.06 -23.18 20.37
N VAL A 96 18.70 -22.41 19.49
CA VAL A 96 20.12 -22.58 19.18
C VAL A 96 20.98 -22.11 20.36
N GLU A 97 20.67 -20.93 20.91
CA GLU A 97 21.38 -20.37 22.08
C GLU A 97 21.25 -21.24 23.33
N ALA A 98 20.15 -21.97 23.51
CA ALA A 98 19.97 -22.89 24.63
C ALA A 98 20.76 -24.20 24.49
N ARG A 99 21.34 -24.48 23.32
CA ARG A 99 22.12 -25.70 23.05
C ARG A 99 23.63 -25.51 23.19
N ASP A 100 24.08 -24.26 23.24
CA ASP A 100 25.48 -23.87 23.47
C ASP A 100 25.74 -23.54 24.96
#